data_AF-A0A953XUA5-F1
#
_entry.id   AF-A0A953XUA5-F1
#
_cell.length_a   1.000
_cell.length_b   1.000
_cell.length_c   1.000
_cell.angle_alpha   90.00
_cell.angle_beta   90.00
_cell.angle_gamma   90.00
#
_symmetry.space_group_name_H-M   'P 1'
#
loop_
_entity.id
_entity.type
_entity.pdbx_description
1 polymer ?
#
loop_
_entity_poly.entity_id
_entity_poly.type
_entity_poly.pdbx_seq_one_letter_code
_entity_poly.pdbx_strand_id
1 'polypeptide(L)' 'MSEEPKTEAPLNPDFLAMLVCPESHKPLVQKGNRLLCKESGKAYRIEDGIPILLIDEAERISDAELAEL' A
#
# COMPACT_ATOMS: atom_id res chain seq x y z
N MET A 1 30.71 17.58 -25.72
CA MET A 1 29.45 17.77 -24.98
C MET A 1 28.97 16.39 -24.58
N SER A 2 29.01 16.11 -23.28
CA SER A 2 28.43 14.94 -22.65
C SER A 2 26.91 15.01 -22.76
N GLU A 3 26.27 13.96 -23.24
CA GLU A 3 24.90 13.65 -22.86
C GLU A 3 24.84 12.14 -22.66
N GLU A 4 24.33 11.78 -21.49
CA GLU A 4 24.62 10.56 -20.76
C GLU A 4 23.61 9.46 -21.12
N PRO A 5 24.03 8.19 -21.27
CA PRO A 5 23.12 7.07 -21.41
C PRO A 5 22.71 6.61 -20.00
N LYS A 6 21.43 6.71 -19.59
CA LYS A 6 20.98 5.98 -18.39
C LYS A 6 19.48 5.75 -18.29
N THR A 7 19.13 4.46 -18.38
CA THR A 7 18.04 3.79 -17.65
C THR A 7 16.68 3.65 -18.36
N GLU A 8 16.67 2.84 -19.41
CA GLU A 8 15.62 1.82 -19.53
C GLU A 8 16.06 0.64 -18.65
N ALA A 9 15.53 0.53 -17.44
CA ALA A 9 15.66 -0.65 -16.60
C ALA A 9 14.29 -1.33 -16.49
N PRO A 10 14.14 -2.62 -16.87
CA PRO A 10 12.93 -3.37 -16.55
C PRO A 10 12.77 -3.36 -15.03
N LEU A 11 11.56 -3.02 -14.56
CA LEU A 11 11.24 -2.88 -13.14
C LEU A 11 11.71 -4.13 -12.37
N ASN A 12 12.70 -3.95 -11.48
CA ASN A 12 13.32 -5.04 -10.73
C ASN A 12 12.29 -5.72 -9.79
N PRO A 13 12.30 -7.05 -9.66
CA PRO A 13 11.35 -7.81 -8.83
C PRO A 13 11.44 -7.51 -7.32
N ASP A 14 12.55 -6.93 -6.84
CA ASP A 14 12.67 -6.39 -5.47
C ASP A 14 11.67 -5.25 -5.17
N PHE A 15 11.16 -4.55 -6.19
CA PHE A 15 10.12 -3.51 -6.00
C PHE A 15 8.74 -4.09 -5.69
N LEU A 16 8.44 -5.31 -6.16
CA LEU A 16 7.12 -5.95 -6.01
C LEU A 16 6.96 -6.66 -4.66
N ALA A 17 8.05 -6.91 -3.94
CA ALA A 17 8.05 -7.62 -2.66
C ALA A 17 7.84 -6.70 -1.43
N MET A 18 7.87 -5.38 -1.61
CA MET A 18 7.52 -4.39 -0.59
C MET A 18 6.05 -3.99 -0.72
N LEU A 19 5.13 -4.92 -0.45
CA LEU A 19 3.69 -4.62 -0.31
C LEU A 19 3.45 -3.86 0.98
N VAL A 20 3.73 -2.56 0.93
CA VAL A 20 3.60 -1.64 2.02
C VAL A 20 2.57 -0.56 1.67
N CYS A 21 1.98 0.07 2.69
CA CYS A 21 1.02 1.15 2.48
C CYS A 21 1.61 2.19 1.49
N PRO A 22 0.91 2.55 0.40
CA PRO A 22 1.44 3.48 -0.62
C PRO A 22 1.74 4.87 -0.06
N GLU A 23 1.18 5.23 1.09
CA GLU A 23 1.37 6.52 1.74
C GLU A 23 2.53 6.53 2.76
N SER A 24 2.72 5.43 3.51
CA SER A 24 3.66 5.42 4.66
C SER A 24 4.75 4.35 4.56
N HIS A 25 4.67 3.46 3.57
CA HIS A 25 5.56 2.31 3.42
C HIS A 25 5.61 1.39 4.67
N LYS A 26 4.46 1.18 5.30
CA LYS A 26 4.31 0.37 6.52
C LYS A 26 3.52 -0.90 6.30
N PRO A 27 3.69 -1.91 7.19
CA PRO A 27 2.92 -3.13 7.13
C PRO A 27 1.42 -2.87 7.24
N LEU A 28 0.66 -3.60 6.43
CA LEU A 28 -0.80 -3.60 6.41
C LEU A 28 -1.31 -4.86 7.13
N VAL A 29 -2.39 -4.73 7.89
CA VAL A 29 -3.05 -5.82 8.59
C VAL A 29 -4.29 -6.22 7.82
N GLN A 30 -4.37 -7.48 7.40
CA GLN A 30 -5.57 -7.99 6.72
C GLN A 30 -6.65 -8.37 7.75
N LYS A 31 -7.86 -7.84 7.56
CA LYS A 31 -9.06 -8.18 8.35
C LYS A 31 -10.20 -8.49 7.39
N GLY A 32 -10.39 -9.79 7.12
CA GLY A 32 -11.35 -10.26 6.12
C GLY A 32 -11.02 -9.73 4.72
N ASN A 33 -11.97 -9.02 4.10
CA ASN A 33 -11.83 -8.44 2.77
C ASN A 33 -11.29 -7.00 2.80
N ARG A 34 -10.52 -6.63 3.82
CA ARG A 34 -9.95 -5.29 3.98
C ARG A 34 -8.50 -5.38 4.44
N LEU A 35 -7.67 -4.45 3.99
CA LEU A 35 -6.30 -4.22 4.47
C LEU A 35 -6.27 -2.92 5.25
N LEU A 36 -5.82 -2.97 6.49
CA LEU A 36 -5.84 -1.87 7.42
C LEU A 36 -4.41 -1.38 7.67
N CYS A 37 -4.19 -0.08 7.62
CA CYS A 37 -2.91 0.53 7.95
C CYS A 37 -2.99 1.19 9.32
N LYS A 38 -2.21 0.69 10.28
CA LYS A 38 -2.14 1.26 11.63
C LYS A 38 -1.50 2.64 11.67
N GLU A 39 -0.58 2.92 10.73
CA GLU A 39 0.16 4.18 10.74
C GLU A 39 -0.60 5.30 10.03
N SER A 40 -1.23 5.01 8.89
CA SER A 40 -2.03 5.99 8.15
C SER A 40 -3.48 6.08 8.65
N GLY A 41 -3.95 5.10 9.43
CA GLY A 41 -5.35 5.03 9.89
C GLY A 41 -6.35 4.83 8.74
N LYS A 42 -5.96 4.03 7.74
CA LYS A 42 -6.71 3.81 6.50
C LYS A 42 -7.05 2.34 6.30
N ALA A 43 -8.23 2.06 5.75
CA ALA A 43 -8.71 0.77 5.28
C ALA A 43 -8.77 0.77 3.75
N TYR A 44 -8.13 -0.21 3.16
CA TYR A 44 -8.20 -0.54 1.75
C TYR A 44 -9.11 -1.75 1.57
N ARG A 45 -10.01 -1.72 0.59
CA ARG A 45 -10.92 -2.84 0.31
C ARG A 45 -10.26 -3.87 -0.60
N ILE A 46 -10.69 -5.12 -0.50
CA ILE A 46 -10.29 -6.21 -1.38
C ILE A 46 -11.51 -6.58 -2.22
N GLU A 47 -11.41 -6.36 -3.53
CA GLU A 47 -12.47 -6.66 -4.51
C GLU A 47 -11.94 -7.69 -5.50
N ASP A 48 -12.69 -8.76 -5.74
CA ASP A 48 -12.29 -9.86 -6.64
C ASP A 48 -10.92 -10.50 -6.29
N GLY A 49 -10.50 -10.42 -5.02
CA GLY A 49 -9.19 -10.87 -4.57
C GLY A 49 -8.04 -9.90 -4.90
N ILE A 50 -8.35 -8.74 -5.48
CA ILE A 50 -7.40 -7.66 -5.76
C ILE A 50 -7.51 -6.59 -4.66
N PRO A 51 -6.42 -6.30 -3.92
CA PRO A 51 -6.43 -5.22 -2.94
C PRO A 51 -6.39 -3.86 -3.64
N ILE A 52 -7.41 -3.04 -3.40
CA ILE A 52 -7.51 -1.67 -3.89
C ILE A 52 -6.70 -0.76 -2.97
N LEU A 53 -5.38 -0.69 -3.18
CA LEU A 53 -4.45 0.17 -2.45
C LEU A 53 -4.43 1.60 -3.00
N LEU A 54 -5.60 2.19 -3.23
CA LEU A 54 -5.73 3.57 -3.70
C LEU A 54 -5.92 4.49 -2.50
N ILE A 55 -5.02 5.46 -2.34
CA ILE A 55 -5.03 6.43 -1.23
C ILE A 55 -6.33 7.25 -1.21
N ASP A 56 -6.87 7.54 -2.40
CA ASP A 56 -8.09 8.33 -2.61
C ASP A 56 -9.37 7.53 -2.26
N GLU A 57 -9.38 6.23 -2.56
CA GLU A 57 -10.49 5.32 -2.26
C GLU A 57 -10.38 4.69 -0.85
N ALA A 58 -9.29 4.96 -0.14
CA ALA A 58 -9.06 4.39 1.17
C ALA A 58 -10.04 4.98 2.20
N GLU A 59 -10.77 4.11 2.87
CA GLU A 59 -11.69 4.51 3.92
C GLU A 59 -10.93 4.78 5.22
N ARG A 60 -11.31 5.80 5.98
CA ARG A 60 -10.69 6.06 7.29
C ARG A 60 -11.23 5.05 8.31
N ILE A 61 -10.34 4.40 9.05
CA ILE A 61 -10.78 3.52 10.14
C ILE A 61 -10.95 4.31 11.43
N SER A 62 -11.99 3.95 12.19
CA SER A 62 -12.23 4.52 13.51
C SER A 62 -11.07 4.20 14.45
N ASP A 63 -10.80 5.11 15.38
CA ASP A 63 -9.82 4.94 16.46
C ASP A 63 -10.01 3.65 17.27
N ALA A 64 -11.27 3.23 17.50
CA ALA A 64 -11.57 1.94 18.11
C ALA A 64 -10.99 0.76 17.31
N GLU A 65 -11.22 0.70 15.99
CA GLU A 65 -10.68 -0.36 15.12
C GLU A 65 -9.15 -0.27 15.01
N LEU A 66 -8.59 0.94 15.03
CA LEU A 66 -7.14 1.17 15.03
C LEU A 66 -6.46 0.65 16.30
N ALA A 67 -7.13 0.81 17.45
CA ALA A 67 -6.65 0.33 18.74
C ALA A 67 -6.65 -1.21 18.83
N GLU A 68 -7.50 -1.88 18.06
CA GLU A 68 -7.60 -3.35 18.00
C GLU A 68 -6.67 -4.00 16.96
N LEU A 69 -5.93 -3.21 16.17
CA LEU A 69 -4.92 -3.66 15.20
C LEU A 69 -3.50 -3.66 15.78
#